data_AF-A0A1K1SXI3-F1
#
_entry.id   AF-A0A1K1SXI3-F1
#
_cell.length_a   1.000
_cell.length_b   1.000
_cell.length_c   1.000
_cell.angle_alpha   90.00
_cell.angle_beta   90.00
_cell.angle_gamma   90.00
#
_symmetry.space_group_name_H-M   'P 1'
#
loop_
_entity.id
_entity.type
_entity.pdbx_description
1 polymer ?
#
loop_
_entity_poly.entity_id
_entity_poly.type
_entity_poly.pdbx_seq_one_letter_code
_entity_poly.pdbx_strand_id
1 'polypeptide(L)'
;MNATSYSFSYIRTDSKGKPYTIRVFVSKSQLIEIADGILVTVQEVDEETGFQKIDNYYIRKFDSEYLIGNIKNQEFNPIKSEVMDELKERVLEILRAGAESR
;
A
#
# COMPACT_ATOMS: atom_id res chain seq x y z
N MET A 1 4.56 -18.86 12.62
CA MET A 1 4.94 -17.98 11.49
C MET A 1 4.37 -16.61 11.79
N ASN A 2 5.20 -15.65 12.21
CA ASN A 2 4.72 -14.30 12.51
C ASN A 2 4.44 -13.59 11.18
N ALA A 3 3.18 -13.52 10.79
CA ALA A 3 2.75 -12.61 9.74
C ALA A 3 2.90 -11.19 10.30
N THR A 4 3.97 -10.50 9.96
CA THR A 4 4.12 -9.08 10.29
C THR A 4 3.10 -8.31 9.44
N SER A 5 2.11 -7.73 10.11
CA SER A 5 1.06 -6.91 9.53
C SER A 5 1.18 -5.50 10.08
N TYR A 6 1.16 -4.52 9.18
CA TYR A 6 1.13 -3.11 9.53
C TYR A 6 -0.25 -2.54 9.18
N SER A 7 -0.71 -1.64 10.02
CA SER A 7 -1.92 -0.89 9.76
C SER A 7 -1.74 0.56 10.16
N PHE A 8 -2.29 1.45 9.35
CA PHE A 8 -2.33 2.88 9.61
C PHE A 8 -3.71 3.41 9.24
N SER A 9 -4.07 4.56 9.82
CA SER A 9 -5.36 5.19 9.59
C SER A 9 -5.16 6.54 8.95
N TYR A 10 -5.99 6.88 7.97
CA TYR A 10 -5.97 8.19 7.31
C TYR A 10 -7.39 8.69 7.06
N ILE A 11 -7.55 10.00 6.97
CA ILE A 11 -8.85 10.64 6.73
C ILE A 11 -9.04 10.80 5.22
N ARG A 12 -10.17 10.32 4.70
CA ARG A 12 -10.59 10.50 3.32
C ARG A 12 -11.94 11.20 3.28
N THR A 13 -12.26 11.86 2.17
CA THR A 13 -13.59 12.44 1.93
C THR A 13 -14.41 11.55 1.02
N ASP A 14 -15.69 11.36 1.37
CA ASP A 14 -16.63 10.58 0.56
C ASP A 14 -17.03 11.36 -0.70
N SER A 15 -17.88 10.77 -1.55
CA SER A 15 -18.40 11.45 -2.75
C SER A 15 -19.22 12.71 -2.46
N LYS A 16 -19.56 12.98 -1.19
CA LYS A 16 -20.30 14.16 -0.72
C LYS A 16 -19.40 15.15 0.05
N GLY A 17 -18.10 14.88 0.16
CA GLY A 17 -17.13 15.72 0.86
C GLY A 17 -17.10 15.55 2.39
N LYS A 18 -17.81 14.56 2.95
CA LYS A 18 -17.77 14.26 4.39
C LYS A 18 -16.47 13.50 4.70
N PRO A 19 -15.66 13.95 5.68
CA PRO A 19 -14.47 13.21 6.09
C PRO A 19 -14.87 11.93 6.84
N TYR A 20 -14.15 10.85 6.60
CA TYR A 20 -14.28 9.57 7.27
C TYR A 20 -12.92 8.89 7.40
N THR A 21 -12.79 7.99 8.38
CA THR A 21 -11.52 7.30 8.66
C THR A 21 -11.46 6.00 7.88
N ILE A 22 -10.36 5.82 7.15
CA ILE A 22 -9.99 4.55 6.54
C ILE A 22 -8.87 3.93 7.36
N ARG A 23 -9.02 2.64 7.70
CA ARG A 23 -7.89 1.83 8.16
C ARG A 23 -7.33 1.02 6.99
N VAL A 24 -6.03 1.16 6.79
CA VAL A 24 -5.27 0.45 5.76
C VAL A 24 -4.55 -0.71 6.42
N PHE A 25 -4.64 -1.89 5.81
CA PHE A 25 -3.90 -3.07 6.24
C PHE A 25 -2.97 -3.56 5.13
N VAL A 26 -1.72 -3.82 5.51
CA VAL A 26 -0.72 -4.42 4.64
C VAL A 26 0.08 -5.46 5.43
N SER A 27 0.17 -6.67 4.90
CA SER A 27 0.92 -7.77 5.51
C SER A 27 1.98 -8.30 4.55
N LYS A 28 3.05 -8.90 5.08
CA LYS A 28 4.08 -9.54 4.24
C LYS A 28 3.50 -10.58 3.27
N SER A 29 2.48 -11.32 3.69
CA SER A 29 1.74 -12.29 2.88
C SER A 29 0.98 -11.67 1.69
N GLN A 30 0.77 -10.35 1.70
CA GLN A 30 0.15 -9.57 0.62
C GLN A 30 1.18 -8.88 -0.27
N LEU A 31 2.48 -9.14 -0.06
CA LEU A 31 3.57 -8.62 -0.88
C LEU A 31 4.05 -9.72 -1.83
N ILE A 32 4.08 -9.41 -3.13
CA ILE A 32 4.61 -10.31 -4.15
C ILE A 32 5.75 -9.57 -4.87
N GLU A 33 6.97 -10.06 -4.70
CA GLU A 33 8.12 -9.57 -5.46
C GLU A 33 8.01 -10.05 -6.92
N ILE A 34 8.09 -9.11 -7.84
CA ILE A 34 8.10 -9.34 -9.29
C ILE A 34 9.42 -8.83 -9.85
N ALA A 35 9.79 -9.26 -11.07
CA ALA A 35 11.07 -8.91 -11.70
C ALA A 35 11.38 -7.40 -11.68
N ASP A 36 10.33 -6.56 -11.77
CA ASP A 36 10.42 -5.11 -11.89
C ASP A 36 9.88 -4.35 -10.67
N GLY A 37 9.61 -4.99 -9.54
CA GLY A 37 9.05 -4.30 -8.37
C GLY A 37 8.35 -5.20 -7.35
N ILE A 38 7.43 -4.61 -6.58
CA ILE A 38 6.62 -5.30 -5.58
C ILE A 38 5.15 -5.01 -5.87
N LEU A 39 4.36 -6.06 -6.06
CA LEU A 39 2.92 -5.99 -6.04
C LEU A 39 2.45 -6.03 -4.58
N VAL A 40 1.63 -5.05 -4.20
CA VAL A 40 1.12 -4.84 -2.85
C VAL A 40 -0.39 -4.90 -2.90
N THR A 41 -0.97 -5.88 -2.22
CA THR A 41 -2.42 -5.90 -1.98
C THR A 41 -2.74 -5.16 -0.69
N VAL A 42 -3.62 -4.19 -0.78
CA VAL A 42 -4.03 -3.31 0.31
C VAL A 42 -5.50 -3.53 0.60
N GLN A 43 -5.84 -3.71 1.88
CA GLN A 43 -7.22 -3.70 2.34
C GLN A 43 -7.51 -2.37 3.02
N GLU A 44 -8.48 -1.64 2.47
CA GLU A 44 -9.04 -0.42 3.03
C GLU A 44 -10.37 -0.74 3.72
N VAL A 45 -10.53 -0.31 4.96
CA VAL A 45 -11.78 -0.47 5.72
C VAL A 45 -12.28 0.90 6.14
N ASP A 46 -13.48 1.25 5.69
CA ASP A 46 -14.22 2.40 6.20
C ASP A 46 -14.75 2.08 7.59
N GLU A 47 -14.27 2.81 8.60
CA GLU A 47 -14.67 2.58 10.00
C GLU A 47 -16.11 3.04 10.29
N GLU A 48 -16.69 3.94 9.48
CA GLU A 48 -18.06 4.44 9.69
C GLU A 48 -19.11 3.46 9.17
N THR A 49 -18.91 2.95 7.95
CA THR A 49 -19.89 2.07 7.29
C THR A 49 -19.55 0.58 7.37
N GLY A 50 -18.32 0.25 7.78
CA GLY A 50 -17.79 -1.12 7.72
C GLY A 50 -17.52 -1.60 6.29
N PHE A 51 -17.65 -0.73 5.29
CA PHE A 51 -17.34 -1.05 3.90
C PHE A 51 -15.86 -1.40 3.75
N GLN A 52 -15.57 -2.44 2.99
CA GLN A 52 -14.21 -2.90 2.73
C GLN A 52 -13.90 -2.88 1.25
N LYS A 53 -12.70 -2.42 0.93
CA LYS A 53 -12.19 -2.38 -0.43
C LYS A 53 -10.81 -3.00 -0.47
N ILE A 54 -10.55 -3.77 -1.51
CA ILE A 54 -9.24 -4.37 -1.74
C ILE A 54 -8.69 -3.76 -3.03
N ASP A 55 -7.53 -3.14 -2.92
CA ASP A 55 -6.82 -2.52 -4.03
C ASP A 55 -5.43 -3.11 -4.18
N ASN A 56 -4.92 -3.08 -5.39
CA ASN A 56 -3.57 -3.55 -5.70
C ASN A 56 -2.74 -2.39 -6.22
N TYR A 57 -1.57 -2.21 -5.62
CA TYR A 57 -0.60 -1.18 -5.99
C TYR A 57 0.72 -1.83 -6.36
N TYR A 58 1.49 -1.13 -7.17
CA TYR A 58 2.81 -1.56 -7.58
C TYR A 58 3.84 -0.56 -7.05
N ILE A 59 4.89 -1.08 -6.41
CA ILE A 59 6.04 -0.29 -5.98
C ILE A 59 7.22 -0.68 -6.86
N ARG A 60 7.76 0.27 -7.63
CA ARG A 60 8.88 0.06 -8.54
C ARG A 60 10.03 0.97 -8.18
N LYS A 61 11.26 0.44 -8.25
CA LYS A 61 12.47 1.25 -8.12
C LYS A 61 12.81 1.88 -9.48
N PHE A 62 12.94 3.20 -9.52
CA PHE A 62 13.33 3.97 -10.70
C PHE A 62 14.41 4.99 -10.29
N ASP A 63 15.56 4.97 -10.97
CA ASP A 63 16.68 5.91 -10.73
C ASP A 63 17.09 6.10 -9.25
N SER A 64 17.08 5.02 -8.46
CA SER A 64 17.35 4.99 -7.01
C SER A 64 16.20 5.40 -6.09
N GLU A 65 15.07 5.84 -6.63
CA GLU A 65 13.86 6.15 -5.86
C GLU A 65 12.83 5.02 -5.97
N TYR A 66 12.07 4.78 -4.89
CA TYR A 66 10.91 3.91 -4.95
C TYR A 66 9.67 4.75 -5.25
N LEU A 67 8.93 4.34 -6.28
CA LEU A 67 7.67 4.95 -6.70
C LEU A 67 6.55 3.96 -6.49
N ILE A 68 5.42 4.43 -5.97
CA ILE A 68 4.18 3.67 -5.87
C ILE A 68 3.21 4.13 -6.96
N GLY A 69 2.51 3.19 -7.57
CA GLY A 69 1.65 3.46 -8.70
C GLY A 69 0.67 2.34 -9.00
N ASN A 70 -0.14 2.57 -10.02
CA ASN A 70 -0.97 1.52 -10.62
C ASN A 70 -0.39 1.10 -11.97
N ILE A 71 -0.77 -0.10 -12.42
CA ILE A 71 -0.53 -0.54 -13.78
C ILE A 71 -1.82 -0.37 -14.58
N LYS A 72 -1.74 0.39 -15.67
CA LYS A 72 -2.83 0.56 -16.63
C LYS A 72 -2.25 0.40 -18.03
N ASN A 73 -2.84 -0.47 -18.85
CA ASN A 73 -2.37 -0.74 -20.21
C ASN A 73 -0.87 -1.12 -20.29
N GLN A 74 -0.39 -1.91 -19.33
CA GLN A 74 1.03 -2.30 -19.21
C GLN A 74 2.00 -1.13 -18.93
N GLU A 75 1.47 0.07 -18.66
CA GLU A 75 2.25 1.24 -18.26
C GLU A 75 2.14 1.47 -16.76
N PHE A 76 3.28 1.76 -16.12
CA PHE A 76 3.35 2.12 -14.72
C PHE A 76 3.08 3.62 -14.56
N ASN A 77 1.99 3.96 -13.87
CA ASN A 77 1.64 5.34 -13.58
C ASN A 77 1.91 5.64 -12.09
N PRO A 78 2.95 6.43 -11.77
CA PRO A 78 3.23 6.79 -10.39
C PRO A 78 2.12 7.66 -9.83
N ILE A 79 1.71 7.38 -8.59
CA ILE A 79 0.69 8.12 -7.86
C ILE A 79 1.41 9.01 -6.84
N LYS A 80 1.17 10.32 -6.92
CA LYS A 80 1.62 11.28 -5.92
C LYS A 80 0.50 11.52 -4.91
N SER A 81 0.67 11.04 -3.69
CA SER A 81 -0.27 11.20 -2.59
C SER A 81 0.44 10.88 -1.29
N GLU A 82 0.28 11.72 -0.28
CA GLU A 82 0.87 11.52 1.06
C GLU A 82 0.51 10.13 1.63
N VAL A 83 -0.74 9.70 1.44
CA VAL A 83 -1.22 8.38 1.86
C VAL A 83 -0.48 7.25 1.14
N MET A 84 -0.20 7.42 -0.15
CA MET A 84 0.52 6.42 -0.94
C MET A 84 2.01 6.42 -0.61
N ASP A 85 2.59 7.57 -0.30
CA ASP A 85 3.97 7.68 0.18
C ASP A 85 4.15 6.98 1.52
N GLU A 86 3.24 7.17 2.48
CA GLU A 86 3.27 6.43 3.75
C GLU A 86 3.11 4.92 3.52
N LEU A 87 2.15 4.50 2.68
CA LEU A 87 1.97 3.09 2.31
C LEU A 87 3.27 2.48 1.75
N LYS A 88 3.92 3.20 0.83
CA LYS A 88 5.19 2.79 0.24
C LYS A 88 6.26 2.62 1.30
N GLU A 89 6.42 3.59 2.19
CA GLU A 89 7.39 3.51 3.29
C GLU A 89 7.12 2.28 4.18
N ARG A 90 5.86 2.05 4.58
CA ARG A 90 5.49 0.86 5.37
C ARG A 90 5.83 -0.45 4.67
N VAL A 91 5.57 -0.55 3.36
CA VAL A 91 5.91 -1.75 2.59
C VAL A 91 7.43 -1.96 2.56
N LEU A 92 8.21 -0.90 2.35
CA LEU A 92 9.66 -1.00 2.36
C LEU A 92 10.21 -1.37 3.75
N GLU A 93 9.60 -0.87 4.82
CA GLU A 93 9.92 -1.28 6.20
C GLU A 93 9.66 -2.78 6.42
N ILE A 94 8.51 -3.31 5.98
CA ILE A 94 8.18 -4.75 6.08
C ILE A 94 9.24 -5.61 5.39
N LEU A 95 9.66 -5.20 4.20
CA LEU A 95 10.66 -5.93 3.42
C LEU A 95 12.04 -5.88 4.09
N ARG A 96 12.45 -4.72 4.62
CA ARG A 96 13.70 -4.55 5.37
C ARG A 96 13.73 -5.40 6.64
N ALA A 97 12.70 -5.32 7.48
CA ALA A 97 12.58 -6.12 8.69
C ALA A 97 12.55 -7.63 8.40
N GLY A 98 11.98 -8.02 7.25
CA GLY A 98 11.98 -9.39 6.77
C GLY A 98 13.35 -9.90 6.29
N ALA A 99 14.26 -9.01 5.88
CA ALA A 99 15.61 -9.34 5.44
C ALA A 99 16.58 -9.50 6.63
N GLU A 100 16.35 -8.80 7.74
CA GLU A 100 17.18 -8.87 8.95
C GLU A 100 16.89 -10.09 9.85
N SER A 101 15.83 -10.86 9.56
CA SER A 101 15.48 -12.09 10.28
C SER A 101 16.07 -13.37 9.65
N ARG A 102 17.12 -13.25 8.81
CA ARG A 102 17.79 -14.38 8.14
C ARG A 102 19.25 -14.51 8.58
#